data_AF-A0A916LZG4-F1
#
_entry.id   AF-A0A916LZG4-F1
#
_cell.length_a   1.000
_cell.length_b   1.000
_cell.length_c   1.000
_cell.angle_alpha   90.00
_cell.angle_beta   90.00
_cell.angle_gamma   90.00
#
_symmetry.space_group_name_H-M   'P 1'
#
loop_
_entity.id
_entity.type
_entity.pdbx_description
1 polymer ?
#
loop_
_entity_poly.entity_id
_entity_poly.type
_entity_poly.pdbx_seq_one_letter_code
_entity_poly.pdbx_strand_id
1 'polypeptide(L)'
;MPVRGRYRFVVDSNGRVASTPQNVRLFRQLLLDWSIIDGDGGPGTKADGRGSWHVFCHLAAGAGVFRLPRRGGVWVGITFDQSRRRYAATVCCTTSRGVAAYPLRSSPAATVLRRATWCGFVEGASRGRILDRQAHDPGNPITTDRRQDYDQNPNSTADGGPVWEMWSASRDIRTPRGAGDSLVSAYLELLSVLGGRFASVVARGRMDPEYGHLRQMCAMVDAGLIEVAEALCDIEPVPIPPAIATTLLEATPSAFAHAAAAIGLIRSTHAYYMYDRRVLNFASAALLRRLVRTLGTPHAPLKRRP
;
A
#
# COMPACT_ATOMS: atom_id res chain seq x y z
N MET A 1 -3.59 -19.41 -18.00
CA MET A 1 -3.73 -18.89 -16.62
C MET A 1 -5.08 -18.20 -16.50
N PRO A 2 -5.82 -18.39 -15.39
CA PRO A 2 -7.07 -17.69 -15.16
C PRO A 2 -6.88 -16.17 -15.12
N VAL A 3 -7.92 -15.42 -15.49
CA VAL A 3 -7.95 -13.95 -15.47
C VAL A 3 -9.16 -13.44 -14.71
N ARG A 4 -9.07 -12.24 -14.13
CA ARG A 4 -10.13 -11.63 -13.31
C ARG A 4 -10.46 -10.19 -13.71
N GLY A 5 -11.76 -9.87 -13.62
CA GLY A 5 -12.33 -8.52 -13.76
C GLY A 5 -12.18 -7.89 -15.15
N ARG A 6 -12.62 -6.64 -15.26
CA ARG A 6 -12.67 -5.89 -16.52
C ARG A 6 -11.31 -5.76 -17.20
N TYR A 7 -10.24 -5.62 -16.43
CA TYR A 7 -8.88 -5.47 -16.94
C TYR A 7 -8.19 -6.80 -17.24
N ARG A 8 -8.84 -7.93 -16.90
CA ARG A 8 -8.34 -9.29 -17.14
C ARG A 8 -6.97 -9.52 -16.49
N PHE A 9 -6.81 -9.12 -15.24
CA PHE A 9 -5.61 -9.40 -14.45
C PHE A 9 -5.37 -10.90 -14.38
N VAL A 10 -4.14 -11.33 -14.69
CA VAL A 10 -3.74 -12.74 -14.54
C VAL A 10 -3.66 -13.09 -13.06
N VAL A 11 -4.28 -14.20 -12.65
CA VAL A 11 -4.22 -14.66 -11.25
C VAL A 11 -3.48 -16.01 -11.14
N ASP A 12 -2.88 -16.24 -9.97
CA ASP A 12 -2.22 -17.49 -9.62
C ASP A 12 -3.24 -18.58 -9.18
N SER A 13 -2.73 -19.75 -8.79
CA SER A 13 -3.55 -20.87 -8.31
C SER A 13 -4.31 -20.58 -7.02
N ASN A 14 -3.92 -19.55 -6.27
CA ASN A 14 -4.58 -19.11 -5.04
C ASN A 14 -5.57 -17.95 -5.30
N GLY A 15 -5.81 -17.59 -6.56
CA GLY A 15 -6.66 -16.46 -6.93
C GLY A 15 -6.02 -15.09 -6.68
N ARG A 16 -4.71 -15.01 -6.43
CA ARG A 16 -4.01 -13.74 -6.21
C ARG A 16 -3.53 -13.17 -7.52
N VAL A 17 -3.55 -11.84 -7.65
CA VAL A 17 -2.97 -11.18 -8.84
C VAL A 17 -1.50 -11.54 -8.95
N ALA A 18 -1.11 -12.11 -10.09
CA ALA A 18 0.26 -12.53 -10.32
C ALA A 18 1.17 -11.32 -10.57
N SER A 19 2.40 -11.35 -10.03
CA SER A 19 3.41 -10.33 -10.33
C SER A 19 4.08 -10.61 -11.69
N THR A 20 3.41 -10.23 -12.78
CA THR A 20 3.89 -10.38 -14.16
C THR A 20 4.06 -9.02 -14.86
N PRO A 21 4.93 -8.90 -15.87
CA PRO A 21 5.04 -7.67 -16.65
C PRO A 21 3.72 -7.22 -17.29
N GLN A 22 2.85 -8.19 -17.67
CA GLN A 22 1.51 -7.88 -18.18
C GLN A 22 0.65 -7.21 -17.11
N ASN A 23 0.59 -7.79 -15.91
CA ASN A 23 -0.20 -7.21 -14.81
C ASN A 23 0.36 -5.85 -14.37
N VAL A 24 1.67 -5.61 -14.45
CA VAL A 24 2.26 -4.28 -14.22
C VAL A 24 1.72 -3.25 -15.22
N ARG A 25 1.64 -3.60 -16.51
CA ARG A 25 1.03 -2.71 -17.51
C ARG A 25 -0.46 -2.49 -17.25
N LEU A 26 -1.21 -3.53 -16.91
CA LEU A 26 -2.65 -3.42 -16.62
C LEU A 26 -2.91 -2.57 -15.37
N PHE A 27 -2.09 -2.72 -14.33
CA PHE A 27 -2.22 -1.92 -13.11
C PHE A 27 -1.86 -0.46 -13.36
N ARG A 28 -0.81 -0.18 -14.14
CA ARG A 28 -0.54 1.18 -14.61
C ARG A 28 -1.70 1.75 -15.42
N GLN A 29 -2.29 0.95 -16.31
CA GLN A 29 -3.45 1.37 -17.10
C GLN A 29 -4.63 1.72 -16.20
N LEU A 30 -4.91 0.90 -15.16
CA LEU A 30 -5.95 1.19 -14.17
C LEU A 30 -5.68 2.50 -13.42
N LEU A 31 -4.43 2.71 -12.96
CA LEU A 31 -4.02 3.95 -12.29
C LEU A 31 -4.12 5.20 -13.19
N LEU A 32 -4.21 5.02 -14.51
CA LEU A 32 -4.34 6.08 -15.51
C LEU A 32 -5.73 6.11 -16.17
N ASP A 33 -6.68 5.26 -15.76
CA ASP A 33 -8.02 5.22 -16.33
C ASP A 33 -8.99 6.14 -15.60
N TRP A 34 -9.11 7.36 -16.13
CA TRP A 34 -9.95 8.41 -15.59
C TRP A 34 -11.45 8.17 -15.79
N SER A 35 -11.84 7.19 -16.63
CA SER A 35 -13.24 6.80 -16.75
C SER A 35 -13.75 6.05 -15.53
N ILE A 36 -12.82 5.55 -14.70
CA ILE A 36 -13.12 4.76 -13.51
C ILE A 36 -13.00 5.61 -12.24
N ILE A 37 -12.02 6.52 -12.16
CA ILE A 37 -11.80 7.42 -11.02
C ILE A 37 -11.57 8.86 -11.48
N ASP A 38 -12.38 9.77 -10.93
CA ASP A 38 -12.29 11.23 -11.12
C ASP A 38 -12.10 11.87 -9.74
N GLY A 39 -10.86 12.20 -9.41
CA GLY A 39 -10.45 12.84 -8.16
C GLY A 39 -9.28 13.79 -8.41
N ASP A 40 -9.01 14.68 -7.46
CA ASP A 40 -8.01 15.75 -7.64
C ASP A 40 -6.62 15.40 -7.06
N GLY A 41 -5.55 15.87 -7.72
CA GLY A 41 -4.21 16.12 -7.13
C GLY A 41 -3.27 14.93 -6.83
N GLY A 42 -3.71 13.69 -6.96
CA GLY A 42 -2.94 12.48 -6.58
C GLY A 42 -2.21 11.73 -7.71
N PRO A 43 -1.82 10.47 -7.46
CA PRO A 43 -1.02 9.68 -8.39
C PRO A 43 -1.69 9.57 -9.77
N GLY A 44 -0.92 9.80 -10.84
CA GLY A 44 -1.49 9.74 -12.20
C GLY A 44 -2.32 10.95 -12.62
N THR A 45 -2.28 12.08 -11.90
CA THR A 45 -3.00 13.32 -12.25
C THR A 45 -2.43 14.01 -13.49
N LYS A 46 -3.27 14.51 -14.40
CA LYS A 46 -2.84 15.37 -15.53
C LYS A 46 -2.43 16.76 -15.02
N ALA A 47 -1.80 17.58 -15.87
CA ALA A 47 -1.50 18.97 -15.53
C ALA A 47 -2.74 19.81 -15.11
N ASP A 48 -3.95 19.34 -15.41
CA ASP A 48 -5.23 19.96 -15.05
C ASP A 48 -5.79 19.50 -13.69
N GLY A 49 -5.06 18.69 -12.93
CA GLY A 49 -5.47 18.29 -11.58
C GLY A 49 -6.37 17.06 -11.49
N ARG A 50 -6.86 16.49 -12.60
CA ARG A 50 -7.85 15.39 -12.59
C ARG A 50 -7.26 13.98 -12.70
N GLY A 51 -7.99 13.00 -12.16
CA GLY A 51 -7.78 11.56 -12.34
C GLY A 51 -6.89 10.89 -11.30
N SER A 52 -7.05 11.24 -10.02
CA SER A 52 -6.14 10.81 -8.96
C SER A 52 -6.52 9.52 -8.22
N TRP A 53 -5.53 8.65 -8.01
CA TRP A 53 -5.64 7.48 -7.12
C TRP A 53 -5.13 7.78 -5.71
N HIS A 54 -5.85 8.64 -4.98
CA HIS A 54 -5.44 9.07 -3.64
C HIS A 54 -5.18 7.90 -2.66
N VAL A 55 -5.87 6.77 -2.81
CA VAL A 55 -5.66 5.60 -1.95
C VAL A 55 -4.31 4.91 -2.20
N PHE A 56 -3.69 5.09 -3.38
CA PHE A 56 -2.51 4.33 -3.78
C PHE A 56 -1.30 4.62 -2.89
N CYS A 57 -1.13 5.86 -2.42
CA CYS A 57 -0.03 6.20 -1.52
C CYS A 57 -0.12 5.43 -0.18
N HIS A 58 -1.34 5.22 0.34
CA HIS A 58 -1.59 4.40 1.52
C HIS A 58 -1.36 2.91 1.25
N LEU A 59 -1.84 2.42 0.11
CA LEU A 59 -1.65 1.04 -0.32
C LEU A 59 -0.17 0.69 -0.44
N ALA A 60 0.61 1.56 -1.08
CA ALA A 60 2.03 1.37 -1.31
C ALA A 60 2.89 1.51 -0.04
N ALA A 61 2.47 2.36 0.90
CA ALA A 61 3.15 2.53 2.18
C ALA A 61 2.75 1.49 3.24
N GLY A 62 1.68 0.71 3.01
CA GLY A 62 1.23 -0.35 3.89
C GLY A 62 2.12 -1.59 3.85
N ALA A 63 1.93 -2.49 4.82
CA ALA A 63 2.70 -3.72 4.90
C ALA A 63 1.93 -4.90 5.51
N GLY A 64 2.43 -6.11 5.25
CA GLY A 64 2.08 -7.32 5.98
C GLY A 64 3.09 -7.60 7.07
N VAL A 65 2.60 -8.09 8.22
CA VAL A 65 3.44 -8.50 9.34
C VAL A 65 3.25 -9.98 9.60
N PHE A 66 4.37 -10.67 9.80
CA PHE A 66 4.41 -12.09 10.14
C PHE A 66 5.31 -12.31 11.35
N ARG A 67 4.99 -13.34 12.13
CA ARG A 67 5.77 -13.78 13.28
C ARG A 67 6.64 -14.96 12.87
N LEU A 68 7.91 -14.92 13.26
CA LEU A 68 8.81 -16.07 13.23
C LEU A 68 8.77 -16.84 14.56
N PRO A 69 9.16 -18.12 14.57
CA PRO A 69 9.41 -18.85 15.81
C PRO A 69 10.39 -18.08 16.72
N ARG A 70 10.22 -18.20 18.04
CA ARG A 70 11.10 -17.57 19.06
C ARG A 70 11.12 -16.03 19.05
N ARG A 71 9.93 -15.41 18.92
CA ARG A 71 9.71 -13.96 19.05
C ARG A 71 10.34 -13.08 17.96
N GLY A 72 10.74 -13.66 16.82
CA GLY A 72 11.16 -12.88 15.66
C GLY A 72 9.97 -12.29 14.89
N GLY A 73 10.22 -11.21 14.15
CA GLY A 73 9.24 -10.56 13.30
C GLY A 73 9.71 -10.45 11.85
N VAL A 74 8.74 -10.41 10.94
CA VAL A 74 8.95 -10.20 9.51
C VAL A 74 7.99 -9.12 9.04
N TRP A 75 8.56 -8.08 8.48
CA TRP A 75 7.87 -7.03 7.75
C TRP A 75 7.92 -7.34 6.26
N VAL A 76 6.79 -7.24 5.58
CA VAL A 76 6.68 -7.39 4.13
C VAL A 76 6.02 -6.13 3.58
N GLY A 77 6.81 -5.27 2.95
CA GLY A 77 6.36 -3.96 2.47
C GLY A 77 7.29 -3.40 1.40
N ILE A 78 7.04 -2.17 0.95
CA ILE A 78 7.90 -1.48 -0.01
C ILE A 78 9.00 -0.73 0.74
N THR A 79 10.24 -0.88 0.26
CA THR A 79 11.39 -0.09 0.72
C THR A 79 12.08 0.55 -0.48
N PHE A 80 13.03 1.45 -0.24
CA PHE A 80 13.89 2.00 -1.29
C PHE A 80 15.25 1.29 -1.31
N ASP A 81 15.60 0.71 -2.46
CA ASP A 81 16.92 0.10 -2.71
C ASP A 81 17.89 1.20 -3.15
N GLN A 82 18.71 1.67 -2.21
CA GLN A 82 19.69 2.74 -2.46
C GLN A 82 20.71 2.37 -3.55
N SER A 83 21.12 1.09 -3.64
CA SER A 83 22.11 0.65 -4.62
C SER A 83 21.58 0.70 -6.05
N ARG A 84 20.27 0.46 -6.23
CA ARG A 84 19.59 0.48 -7.53
C ARG A 84 18.74 1.73 -7.75
N ARG A 85 18.70 2.63 -6.77
CA ARG A 85 17.89 3.86 -6.74
C ARG A 85 16.44 3.64 -7.16
N ARG A 86 15.78 2.63 -6.58
CA ARG A 86 14.41 2.25 -6.96
C ARG A 86 13.62 1.65 -5.80
N TYR A 87 12.29 1.75 -5.87
CA TYR A 87 11.42 1.05 -4.93
C TYR A 87 11.42 -0.45 -5.21
N ALA A 88 11.35 -1.24 -4.14
CA ALA A 88 11.31 -2.69 -4.20
C ALA A 88 10.40 -3.25 -3.10
N ALA A 89 9.65 -4.31 -3.44
CA ALA A 89 9.00 -5.12 -2.43
C ALA A 89 10.05 -5.92 -1.66
N THR A 90 10.01 -5.84 -0.35
CA THR A 90 11.11 -6.28 0.51
C THR A 90 10.58 -7.00 1.74
N VAL A 91 11.31 -8.03 2.15
CA VAL A 91 11.17 -8.73 3.42
C VAL A 91 12.23 -8.19 4.38
N CYS A 92 11.83 -7.54 5.46
CA CYS A 92 12.73 -7.14 6.55
C CYS A 92 12.49 -8.03 7.77
N CYS A 93 13.54 -8.63 8.33
CA CYS A 93 13.39 -9.52 9.48
C CYS A 93 14.59 -9.48 10.43
N THR A 94 14.34 -9.84 11.69
CA THR A 94 15.39 -10.07 12.68
C THR A 94 16.05 -11.44 12.47
N THR A 95 17.38 -11.48 12.46
CA THR A 95 18.22 -12.68 12.36
C THR A 95 19.15 -12.77 13.56
N SER A 96 19.88 -13.89 13.71
CA SER A 96 20.92 -14.02 14.74
C SER A 96 22.08 -13.03 14.58
N ARG A 97 22.26 -12.43 13.40
CA ARG A 97 23.32 -11.47 13.10
C ARG A 97 22.83 -10.01 13.06
N GLY A 98 21.61 -9.74 13.50
CA GLY A 98 20.96 -8.44 13.40
C GLY A 98 19.83 -8.42 12.37
N VAL A 99 19.54 -7.26 11.77
CA VAL A 99 18.45 -7.12 10.81
C VAL A 99 18.92 -7.46 9.39
N ALA A 100 18.09 -8.20 8.65
CA ALA A 100 18.29 -8.45 7.23
C ALA A 100 17.11 -7.93 6.40
N ALA A 101 17.42 -7.49 5.18
CA ALA A 101 16.44 -7.08 4.19
C ALA A 101 16.70 -7.83 2.87
N TYR A 102 15.65 -8.44 2.31
CA TYR A 102 15.74 -9.25 1.10
C TYR A 102 14.67 -8.81 0.09
N PRO A 103 14.97 -8.76 -1.22
CA PRO A 103 13.93 -8.62 -2.24
C PRO A 103 12.88 -9.73 -2.07
N LEU A 104 11.60 -9.38 -2.17
CA LEU A 104 10.48 -10.27 -1.81
C LEU A 104 10.49 -11.59 -2.60
N ARG A 105 10.86 -11.55 -3.88
CA ARG A 105 11.00 -12.76 -4.73
C ARG A 105 12.34 -13.50 -4.65
N SER A 106 13.22 -13.15 -3.72
CA SER A 106 14.50 -13.85 -3.54
C SER A 106 14.34 -15.17 -2.77
N SER A 107 15.26 -16.11 -2.97
CA SER A 107 15.29 -17.39 -2.23
C SER A 107 15.39 -17.23 -0.70
N PRO A 108 16.18 -16.27 -0.16
CA PRO A 108 16.16 -15.96 1.28
C PRO A 108 14.78 -15.50 1.77
N ALA A 109 14.12 -14.58 1.06
CA ALA A 109 12.78 -14.11 1.42
C ALA A 109 11.76 -15.26 1.45
N ALA A 110 11.77 -16.12 0.42
CA ALA A 110 10.90 -17.31 0.38
C ALA A 110 11.15 -18.25 1.57
N THR A 111 12.41 -18.42 1.98
CA THR A 111 12.78 -19.27 3.13
C THR A 111 12.29 -18.71 4.46
N VAL A 112 12.37 -17.38 4.64
CA VAL A 112 11.83 -16.70 5.82
C VAL A 112 10.31 -16.83 5.86
N LEU A 113 9.62 -16.52 4.76
CA LEU A 113 8.16 -16.52 4.71
C LEU A 113 7.54 -17.91 4.90
N ARG A 114 8.18 -18.99 4.42
CA ARG A 114 7.71 -20.37 4.66
C ARG A 114 7.66 -20.74 6.15
N ARG A 115 8.44 -20.07 6.99
CA ARG A 115 8.53 -20.33 8.44
C ARG A 115 7.71 -19.35 9.27
N ALA A 116 7.16 -18.31 8.64
CA ALA A 116 6.49 -17.22 9.33
C ALA A 116 4.97 -17.46 9.34
N THR A 117 4.33 -17.08 10.44
CA THR A 117 2.87 -17.08 10.57
C THR A 117 2.36 -15.66 10.39
N TRP A 118 1.35 -15.47 9.53
CA TRP A 118 0.76 -14.15 9.32
C TRP A 118 0.12 -13.61 10.60
N CYS A 119 0.40 -12.35 10.94
CA CYS A 119 -0.14 -11.67 12.13
C CYS A 119 -1.19 -10.62 11.79
N GLY A 120 -1.05 -9.94 10.66
CA GLY A 120 -1.91 -8.82 10.31
C GLY A 120 -1.32 -7.94 9.22
N PHE A 121 -1.96 -6.78 9.03
CA PHE A 121 -1.50 -5.72 8.14
C PHE A 121 -1.23 -4.45 8.94
N VAL A 122 -0.34 -3.59 8.47
CA VAL A 122 0.00 -2.31 9.10
C VAL A 122 -0.22 -1.20 8.09
N GLU A 123 -0.84 -0.11 8.53
CA GLU A 123 -1.02 1.06 7.68
C GLU A 123 0.29 1.83 7.44
N GLY A 124 0.37 2.51 6.30
CA GLY A 124 1.50 3.39 5.99
C GLY A 124 1.54 4.62 6.90
N ALA A 125 2.75 5.02 7.31
CA ALA A 125 2.95 6.22 8.10
C ALA A 125 2.83 7.49 7.24
N SER A 126 2.05 8.45 7.73
CA SER A 126 1.83 9.78 7.13
C SER A 126 2.49 10.89 7.96
N ARG A 127 3.51 10.50 8.72
CA ARG A 127 4.44 11.35 9.49
C ARG A 127 5.81 10.67 9.50
N GLY A 128 6.82 11.41 9.93
CA GLY A 128 8.17 10.89 10.14
C GLY A 128 9.00 10.85 8.86
N ARG A 129 9.95 9.94 8.83
CA ARG A 129 10.99 9.85 7.80
C ARG A 129 10.50 9.17 6.55
N ILE A 130 10.99 9.61 5.40
CA ILE A 130 10.79 8.90 4.13
C ILE A 130 11.77 7.72 4.00
N LEU A 131 11.50 6.81 3.08
CA LEU A 131 12.36 5.68 2.73
C LEU A 131 13.61 6.14 1.96
N ASP A 132 13.44 7.00 0.95
CA ASP A 132 14.53 7.59 0.18
C ASP A 132 15.02 8.93 0.77
N ARG A 133 15.81 8.87 1.85
CA ARG A 133 16.37 10.08 2.50
C ARG A 133 17.40 10.84 1.65
N GLN A 134 17.76 10.32 0.48
CA GLN A 134 18.68 10.95 -0.48
C GLN A 134 17.93 11.46 -1.72
N ALA A 135 16.59 11.48 -1.68
CA ALA A 135 15.80 12.03 -2.75
C ALA A 135 16.16 13.50 -3.00
N HIS A 136 16.34 13.84 -4.26
CA HIS A 136 16.57 15.21 -4.72
C HIS A 136 15.69 15.43 -5.94
N ASP A 137 14.39 15.46 -5.72
CA ASP A 137 13.46 15.72 -6.82
C ASP A 137 13.64 17.18 -7.27
N PRO A 138 13.74 17.42 -8.58
CA PRO A 138 13.80 18.78 -9.09
C PRO A 138 12.52 19.50 -8.68
N GLY A 139 12.65 20.75 -8.21
CA GLY A 139 11.51 21.64 -8.13
C GLY A 139 11.00 21.89 -9.55
N ASN A 140 9.83 21.37 -9.88
CA ASN A 140 9.19 21.56 -11.17
C ASN A 140 7.85 22.28 -10.94
N PRO A 141 7.47 23.27 -11.77
CA PRO A 141 6.15 23.92 -11.70
C PRO A 141 4.95 22.96 -11.73
N ILE A 142 5.11 21.72 -12.21
CA ILE A 142 4.05 20.69 -12.25
C ILE A 142 4.00 19.87 -10.93
N THR A 143 5.11 19.74 -10.21
CA THR A 143 5.22 18.93 -8.99
C THR A 143 5.82 19.75 -7.87
N THR A 144 4.97 20.52 -7.19
CA THR A 144 5.38 21.32 -6.02
C THR A 144 5.76 20.46 -4.83
N ASP A 145 5.19 19.26 -4.72
CA ASP A 145 5.40 18.37 -3.57
C ASP A 145 6.55 17.39 -3.85
N ARG A 146 7.77 17.77 -3.46
CA ARG A 146 8.98 16.97 -3.67
C ARG A 146 9.13 15.92 -2.56
N ARG A 147 9.68 14.74 -2.87
CA ARG A 147 9.84 13.67 -1.86
C ARG A 147 10.60 14.15 -0.62
N GLN A 148 11.68 14.90 -0.81
CA GLN A 148 12.51 15.39 0.29
C GLN A 148 11.81 16.36 1.24
N ASP A 149 10.74 17.04 0.80
CA ASP A 149 10.00 17.98 1.66
C ASP A 149 9.18 17.24 2.74
N TYR A 150 8.96 15.94 2.55
CA TYR A 150 8.24 15.06 3.45
C TYR A 150 9.15 14.22 4.37
N ASP A 151 10.48 14.42 4.33
CA ASP A 151 11.40 13.79 5.29
C ASP A 151 11.37 14.52 6.63
N GLN A 152 10.42 14.14 7.48
CA GLN A 152 10.19 14.79 8.76
C GLN A 152 10.91 14.08 9.90
N ASN A 153 11.26 14.83 10.94
CA ASN A 153 11.66 14.22 12.20
C ASN A 153 10.52 13.30 12.71
N PRO A 154 10.80 12.09 13.23
CA PRO A 154 9.78 11.19 13.79
C PRO A 154 8.88 11.83 14.86
N ASN A 155 9.36 12.84 15.59
CA ASN A 155 8.58 13.56 16.60
C ASN A 155 7.76 14.73 16.00
N SER A 156 7.90 15.01 14.71
CA SER A 156 7.14 16.06 14.02
C SER A 156 5.69 15.67 13.84
N THR A 157 4.80 16.65 13.98
CA THR A 157 3.38 16.51 13.65
C THR A 157 3.06 16.83 12.19
N ALA A 158 4.03 17.39 11.46
CA ALA A 158 3.91 17.74 10.05
C ALA A 158 3.70 16.51 9.17
N ASP A 159 3.13 16.74 8.00
CA ASP A 159 2.96 15.73 6.98
C ASP A 159 4.31 15.20 6.52
N GLY A 160 4.45 13.87 6.49
CA GLY A 160 5.70 13.24 6.11
C GLY A 160 5.64 11.73 6.00
N GLY A 161 6.80 11.13 5.83
CA GLY A 161 6.96 9.68 5.86
C GLY A 161 6.50 8.96 4.59
N PRO A 162 6.48 7.62 4.62
CA PRO A 162 6.33 6.80 3.42
C PRO A 162 5.05 7.08 2.64
N VAL A 163 3.92 7.40 3.28
CA VAL A 163 2.68 7.74 2.55
C VAL A 163 2.91 8.94 1.63
N TRP A 164 3.49 10.02 2.14
CA TRP A 164 3.71 11.24 1.35
C TRP A 164 4.83 11.06 0.32
N GLU A 165 5.84 10.24 0.63
CA GLU A 165 6.83 9.84 -0.36
C GLU A 165 6.20 9.06 -1.53
N MET A 166 5.34 8.06 -1.24
CA MET A 166 4.66 7.28 -2.27
C MET A 166 3.73 8.15 -3.10
N TRP A 167 3.08 9.14 -2.48
CA TRP A 167 2.28 10.15 -3.17
C TRP A 167 3.10 10.90 -4.22
N SER A 168 4.25 11.46 -3.84
CA SER A 168 5.13 12.15 -4.78
C SER A 168 5.70 11.20 -5.85
N ALA A 169 6.19 10.02 -5.46
CA ALA A 169 6.80 9.06 -6.38
C ALA A 169 5.83 8.53 -7.45
N SER A 170 4.56 8.35 -7.09
CA SER A 170 3.54 7.78 -7.99
C SER A 170 2.90 8.79 -8.93
N ARG A 171 3.26 10.08 -8.87
CA ARG A 171 2.91 11.05 -9.92
C ARG A 171 3.65 10.77 -11.23
N ASP A 172 4.86 10.22 -11.15
CA ASP A 172 5.70 9.87 -12.29
C ASP A 172 5.37 8.50 -12.92
N ILE A 173 4.20 7.93 -12.64
CA ILE A 173 3.79 6.62 -13.21
C ILE A 173 3.65 6.64 -14.74
N ARG A 174 3.60 7.82 -15.35
CA ARG A 174 3.55 8.01 -16.81
C ARG A 174 4.91 7.84 -17.47
N THR A 175 6.01 8.14 -16.77
CA THR A 175 7.35 8.04 -17.31
C THR A 175 7.85 6.61 -17.15
N PRO A 176 8.07 5.86 -18.24
CA PRO A 176 8.63 4.52 -18.14
C PRO A 176 10.01 4.59 -17.47
N ARG A 177 10.31 3.61 -16.60
CA ARG A 177 11.58 3.51 -15.85
C ARG A 177 11.82 4.60 -14.78
N GLY A 178 10.83 5.44 -14.50
CA GLY A 178 10.86 6.41 -13.39
C GLY A 178 10.57 5.78 -12.03
N ALA A 179 10.56 6.62 -10.98
CA ALA A 179 10.25 6.20 -9.61
C ALA A 179 8.88 5.50 -9.53
N GLY A 180 7.88 6.05 -10.22
CA GLY A 180 6.52 5.49 -10.31
C GLY A 180 6.47 4.10 -10.97
N ASP A 181 7.31 3.82 -11.96
CA ASP A 181 7.37 2.50 -12.61
C ASP A 181 7.85 1.41 -11.65
N SER A 182 8.91 1.71 -10.88
CA SER A 182 9.41 0.80 -9.84
C SER A 182 8.41 0.60 -8.70
N LEU A 183 7.68 1.65 -8.33
CA LEU A 183 6.67 1.62 -7.28
C LEU A 183 5.46 0.76 -7.65
N VAL A 184 4.93 0.93 -8.87
CA VAL A 184 3.84 0.10 -9.41
C VAL A 184 4.25 -1.38 -9.44
N SER A 185 5.48 -1.66 -9.87
CA SER A 185 6.03 -3.02 -9.90
C SER A 185 6.17 -3.62 -8.51
N ALA A 186 6.73 -2.87 -7.56
CA ALA A 186 6.87 -3.28 -6.16
C ALA A 186 5.51 -3.53 -5.50
N TYR A 187 4.50 -2.69 -5.75
CA TYR A 187 3.18 -2.88 -5.18
C TYR A 187 2.49 -4.14 -5.70
N LEU A 188 2.59 -4.44 -7.00
CA LEU A 188 2.05 -5.70 -7.53
C LEU A 188 2.76 -6.93 -6.98
N GLU A 189 4.09 -6.86 -6.80
CA GLU A 189 4.85 -7.92 -6.15
C GLU A 189 4.37 -8.13 -4.71
N LEU A 190 4.18 -7.05 -3.95
CA LEU A 190 3.61 -7.06 -2.61
C LEU A 190 2.21 -7.70 -2.59
N LEU A 191 1.33 -7.27 -3.50
CA LEU A 191 -0.05 -7.77 -3.60
C LEU A 191 -0.09 -9.27 -3.95
N SER A 192 0.85 -9.75 -4.76
CA SER A 192 0.93 -11.18 -5.11
C SER A 192 1.24 -12.08 -3.89
N VAL A 193 1.86 -11.52 -2.85
CA VAL A 193 2.17 -12.24 -1.61
C VAL A 193 1.10 -12.02 -0.54
N LEU A 194 0.66 -10.78 -0.35
CA LEU A 194 -0.29 -10.41 0.72
C LEU A 194 -1.77 -10.64 0.35
N GLY A 195 -2.08 -10.77 -0.95
CA GLY A 195 -3.44 -10.95 -1.46
C GLY A 195 -4.28 -9.68 -1.42
N GLY A 196 -5.47 -9.72 -2.02
CA GLY A 196 -6.35 -8.55 -2.11
C GLY A 196 -6.98 -8.14 -0.78
N ARG A 197 -6.97 -9.00 0.24
CA ARG A 197 -7.36 -8.61 1.62
C ARG A 197 -6.51 -7.46 2.15
N PHE A 198 -5.20 -7.46 1.86
CA PHE A 198 -4.29 -6.36 2.22
C PHE A 198 -4.74 -5.04 1.58
N ALA A 199 -4.92 -5.02 0.26
CA ALA A 199 -5.37 -3.83 -0.44
C ALA A 199 -6.74 -3.35 0.07
N SER A 200 -7.64 -4.29 0.36
CA SER A 200 -8.99 -4.02 0.86
C SER A 200 -9.01 -3.38 2.25
N VAL A 201 -8.22 -3.88 3.21
CA VAL A 201 -8.18 -3.27 4.55
C VAL A 201 -7.55 -1.88 4.52
N VAL A 202 -6.48 -1.69 3.74
CA VAL A 202 -5.80 -0.40 3.66
C VAL A 202 -6.69 0.64 2.97
N ALA A 203 -7.39 0.27 1.90
CA ALA A 203 -8.32 1.16 1.23
C ALA A 203 -9.52 1.56 2.10
N ARG A 204 -9.95 0.68 3.01
CA ARG A 204 -10.97 0.98 4.03
C ARG A 204 -10.47 1.85 5.18
N GLY A 205 -9.15 1.88 5.41
CA GLY A 205 -8.50 2.59 6.50
C GLY A 205 -8.76 4.09 6.55
N ARG A 206 -9.29 4.67 5.46
CA ARG A 206 -9.59 6.10 5.41
C ARG A 206 -10.91 6.34 4.69
N MET A 207 -12.00 6.27 5.45
CA MET A 207 -13.29 6.82 5.10
C MET A 207 -13.17 8.34 5.08
N ASP A 208 -12.64 8.86 3.98
CA ASP A 208 -12.65 10.27 3.68
C ASP A 208 -13.54 10.48 2.45
N PRO A 209 -14.70 11.14 2.60
CA PRO A 209 -15.59 11.41 1.48
C PRO A 209 -14.95 12.34 0.44
N GLU A 210 -13.96 13.16 0.82
CA GLU A 210 -13.26 14.08 -0.07
C GLU A 210 -12.35 13.31 -1.05
N TYR A 211 -11.62 12.32 -0.55
CA TYR A 211 -10.61 11.61 -1.34
C TYR A 211 -11.10 10.34 -2.04
N GLY A 212 -12.37 9.95 -1.83
CA GLY A 212 -13.03 8.91 -2.60
C GLY A 212 -12.42 7.50 -2.48
N HIS A 213 -11.72 7.19 -1.38
CA HIS A 213 -11.02 5.90 -1.22
C HIS A 213 -11.91 4.68 -1.38
N LEU A 214 -13.16 4.72 -0.90
CA LEU A 214 -14.10 3.60 -1.07
C LEU A 214 -14.52 3.42 -2.53
N ARG A 215 -14.63 4.52 -3.30
CA ARG A 215 -14.89 4.46 -4.74
C ARG A 215 -13.70 3.84 -5.47
N GLN A 216 -12.48 4.26 -5.13
CA GLN A 216 -11.25 3.68 -5.66
C GLN A 216 -11.13 2.18 -5.32
N MET A 217 -11.55 1.77 -4.13
CA MET A 217 -11.61 0.35 -3.78
C MET A 217 -12.61 -0.43 -4.63
N CYS A 218 -13.81 0.10 -4.84
CA CYS A 218 -14.78 -0.55 -5.72
C CYS A 218 -14.30 -0.61 -7.18
N ALA A 219 -13.55 0.39 -7.63
CA ALA A 219 -12.86 0.33 -8.92
C ALA A 219 -11.79 -0.78 -8.97
N MET A 220 -11.04 -1.02 -7.89
CA MET A 220 -10.12 -2.16 -7.81
C MET A 220 -10.87 -3.50 -7.93
N VAL A 221 -12.09 -3.60 -7.37
CA VAL A 221 -12.96 -4.78 -7.52
C VAL A 221 -13.41 -4.95 -8.97
N ASP A 222 -13.98 -3.91 -9.59
CA ASP A 222 -14.45 -3.94 -10.98
C ASP A 222 -13.32 -4.29 -11.97
N ALA A 223 -12.16 -3.66 -11.77
CA ALA A 223 -10.98 -3.92 -12.59
C ALA A 223 -10.47 -5.37 -12.43
N GLY A 224 -10.76 -6.03 -11.31
CA GLY A 224 -10.27 -7.38 -10.99
C GLY A 224 -8.94 -7.39 -10.26
N LEU A 225 -8.48 -6.26 -9.74
CA LEU A 225 -7.28 -6.20 -8.91
C LEU A 225 -7.50 -6.91 -7.56
N ILE A 226 -8.71 -6.83 -7.01
CA ILE A 226 -9.15 -7.55 -5.79
C ILE A 226 -10.50 -8.22 -6.02
N GLU A 227 -10.82 -9.25 -5.25
CA GLU A 227 -12.16 -9.88 -5.28
C GLU A 227 -13.15 -9.18 -4.37
N VAL A 228 -14.45 -9.35 -4.68
CA VAL A 228 -15.54 -8.92 -3.79
C VAL A 228 -15.38 -9.55 -2.40
N ALA A 229 -15.05 -10.84 -2.32
CA ALA A 229 -14.86 -11.53 -1.04
C ALA A 229 -13.68 -10.95 -0.22
N GLU A 230 -12.65 -10.46 -0.89
CA GLU A 230 -11.51 -9.80 -0.24
C GLU A 230 -11.88 -8.40 0.23
N ALA A 231 -12.63 -7.64 -0.58
CA ALA A 231 -13.16 -6.32 -0.22
C ALA A 231 -14.08 -6.40 1.01
N LEU A 232 -14.85 -7.48 1.15
CA LEU A 232 -15.80 -7.70 2.23
C LEU A 232 -15.20 -8.43 3.44
N CYS A 233 -13.87 -8.59 3.52
CA CYS A 233 -13.25 -9.32 4.63
C CYS A 233 -13.49 -8.62 5.98
N ASP A 234 -13.74 -9.41 7.01
CA ASP A 234 -14.07 -8.92 8.35
C ASP A 234 -12.81 -8.78 9.19
N ILE A 235 -12.02 -7.76 8.86
CA ILE A 235 -10.81 -7.39 9.61
C ILE A 235 -11.06 -6.00 10.15
N GLU A 236 -11.00 -5.88 11.47
CA GLU A 236 -11.16 -4.61 12.18
C GLU A 236 -9.82 -3.92 12.42
N PRO A 237 -9.83 -2.57 12.47
CA PRO A 237 -8.65 -1.81 12.83
C PRO A 237 -8.38 -1.93 14.33
N VAL A 238 -7.11 -2.02 14.68
CA VAL A 238 -6.63 -1.90 16.06
C VAL A 238 -5.55 -0.82 16.12
N PRO A 239 -5.49 -0.02 17.18
CA PRO A 239 -4.45 1.00 17.29
C PRO A 239 -3.06 0.37 17.40
N ILE A 240 -2.09 0.92 16.67
CA ILE A 240 -0.68 0.60 16.85
C ILE A 240 -0.25 1.13 18.22
N PRO A 241 0.32 0.29 19.11
CA PRO A 241 0.86 0.76 20.38
C PRO A 241 1.87 1.89 20.20
N PRO A 242 1.85 2.97 21.01
CA PRO A 242 2.67 4.16 20.80
C PRO A 242 4.16 3.89 20.59
N ALA A 243 4.76 2.98 21.36
CA ALA A 243 6.18 2.62 21.21
C ALA A 243 6.50 1.99 19.83
N ILE A 244 5.57 1.19 19.30
CA ILE A 244 5.69 0.59 17.96
C ILE A 244 5.48 1.68 16.90
N ALA A 245 4.50 2.56 17.10
CA ALA A 245 4.22 3.68 16.22
C ALA A 245 5.46 4.56 16.05
N THR A 246 6.08 5.01 17.16
CA THR A 246 7.33 5.81 17.13
C THR A 246 8.44 5.11 16.36
N THR A 247 8.59 3.80 16.53
CA THR A 247 9.59 3.01 15.79
C THR A 247 9.31 3.07 14.28
N LEU A 248 8.06 2.87 13.87
CA LEU A 248 7.66 2.88 12.45
C LEU A 248 7.89 4.23 11.75
N LEU A 249 7.87 5.34 12.50
CA LEU A 249 8.13 6.69 11.96
C LEU A 249 9.58 6.89 11.50
N GLU A 250 10.50 6.00 11.84
CA GLU A 250 11.88 6.01 11.31
C GLU A 250 11.97 5.52 9.86
N ALA A 251 11.00 4.73 9.40
CA ALA A 251 10.94 4.21 8.03
C ALA A 251 12.23 3.52 7.52
N THR A 252 12.93 2.79 8.39
CA THR A 252 14.12 2.00 8.00
C THR A 252 13.85 0.51 8.05
N PRO A 253 14.58 -0.34 7.29
CA PRO A 253 14.47 -1.79 7.40
C PRO A 253 14.63 -2.32 8.83
N SER A 254 15.51 -1.68 9.62
CA SER A 254 15.72 -2.01 11.03
C SER A 254 14.47 -1.75 11.86
N ALA A 255 13.93 -0.53 11.76
CA ALA A 255 12.70 -0.15 12.45
C ALA A 255 11.53 -1.06 12.08
N PHE A 256 11.37 -1.39 10.79
CA PHE A 256 10.33 -2.29 10.32
C PHE A 256 10.44 -3.69 10.90
N ALA A 257 11.65 -4.27 10.92
CA ALA A 257 11.87 -5.60 11.50
C ALA A 257 11.57 -5.63 13.02
N HIS A 258 11.99 -4.60 13.76
CA HIS A 258 11.73 -4.48 15.19
C HIS A 258 10.24 -4.25 15.50
N ALA A 259 9.57 -3.38 14.73
CA ALA A 259 8.13 -3.16 14.85
C ALA A 259 7.34 -4.45 14.55
N ALA A 260 7.71 -5.18 13.50
CA ALA A 260 7.08 -6.47 13.18
C ALA A 260 7.25 -7.50 14.30
N ALA A 261 8.42 -7.54 14.95
CA ALA A 261 8.67 -8.45 16.07
C ALA A 261 7.79 -8.09 17.26
N ALA A 262 7.68 -6.79 17.59
CA ALA A 262 6.81 -6.31 18.67
C ALA A 262 5.32 -6.59 18.38
N ILE A 263 4.86 -6.35 17.16
CA ILE A 263 3.48 -6.65 16.72
C ILE A 263 3.19 -8.15 16.83
N GLY A 264 4.14 -9.02 16.45
CA GLY A 264 3.98 -10.47 16.54
C GLY A 264 3.79 -11.01 17.96
N LEU A 265 4.09 -10.21 18.99
CA LEU A 265 3.83 -10.54 20.40
C LEU A 265 2.43 -10.14 20.88
N ILE A 266 1.72 -9.32 20.11
CA ILE A 266 0.34 -8.92 20.44
C ILE A 266 -0.59 -10.11 20.20
N ARG A 267 -1.48 -10.39 21.16
CA ARG A 267 -2.36 -11.58 21.13
C ARG A 267 -3.41 -11.53 20.02
N SER A 268 -3.75 -10.35 19.50
CA SER A 268 -4.67 -10.19 18.36
C SER A 268 -3.99 -10.65 17.07
N THR A 269 -4.17 -11.91 16.71
CA THR A 269 -3.82 -12.38 15.36
C THR A 269 -4.91 -11.99 14.38
N HIS A 270 -4.53 -11.63 13.16
CA HIS A 270 -5.39 -11.28 12.03
C HIS A 270 -6.05 -9.88 12.11
N ALA A 271 -5.32 -8.89 12.61
CA ALA A 271 -5.79 -7.50 12.72
C ALA A 271 -5.24 -6.57 11.64
N TYR A 272 -5.87 -5.40 11.49
CA TYR A 272 -5.31 -4.27 10.74
C TYR A 272 -4.81 -3.20 11.73
N TYR A 273 -3.50 -3.05 11.85
CA TYR A 273 -2.88 -2.11 12.77
C TYR A 273 -2.81 -0.71 12.15
N MET A 274 -3.48 0.25 12.78
CA MET A 274 -3.59 1.64 12.32
C MET A 274 -3.05 2.62 13.35
N TYR A 275 -2.53 3.77 12.93
CA TYR A 275 -2.20 4.86 13.85
C TYR A 275 -3.50 5.38 14.48
N ASP A 276 -3.49 5.52 15.79
CA ASP A 276 -4.67 5.80 16.63
C ASP A 276 -5.55 6.94 16.09
N ARG A 277 -4.92 8.04 15.65
CA ARG A 277 -5.58 9.22 15.05
C ARG A 277 -6.49 8.92 13.85
N ARG A 278 -6.42 7.73 13.25
CA ARG A 278 -7.16 7.33 12.05
C ARG A 278 -8.10 6.14 12.26
N VAL A 279 -8.08 5.46 13.41
CA VAL A 279 -8.87 4.23 13.65
C VAL A 279 -10.37 4.47 13.48
N LEU A 280 -10.88 5.62 13.95
CA LEU A 280 -12.30 5.99 13.83
C LEU A 280 -12.76 6.25 12.38
N ASN A 281 -11.82 6.41 11.44
CA ASN A 281 -12.12 6.65 10.03
C ASN A 281 -12.13 5.35 9.22
N PHE A 282 -12.34 4.19 9.84
CA PHE A 282 -12.39 2.91 9.13
C PHE A 282 -13.79 2.60 8.59
N ALA A 283 -13.88 2.21 7.32
CA ALA A 283 -15.14 1.77 6.72
C ALA A 283 -15.45 0.30 7.04
N SER A 284 -16.55 0.04 7.76
CA SER A 284 -16.95 -1.33 8.09
C SER A 284 -17.32 -2.16 6.86
N ALA A 285 -17.19 -3.49 6.97
CA ALA A 285 -17.64 -4.41 5.92
C ALA A 285 -19.15 -4.25 5.63
N ALA A 286 -19.97 -3.91 6.64
CA ALA A 286 -21.40 -3.66 6.46
C ALA A 286 -21.68 -2.46 5.55
N LEU A 287 -20.94 -1.35 5.71
CA LEU A 287 -21.03 -0.19 4.82
C LEU A 287 -20.64 -0.57 3.39
N LEU A 288 -19.56 -1.35 3.23
CA LEU A 288 -19.13 -1.81 1.91
C LEU A 288 -20.13 -2.70 1.20
N ARG A 289 -20.81 -3.62 1.90
CA ARG A 289 -21.84 -4.46 1.29
C ARG A 289 -22.93 -3.62 0.61
N ARG A 290 -23.27 -2.46 1.18
CA ARG A 290 -24.22 -1.52 0.58
C ARG A 290 -23.61 -0.87 -0.67
N LEU A 291 -22.38 -0.37 -0.59
CA LEU A 291 -21.69 0.29 -1.71
C LEU A 291 -21.44 -0.65 -2.89
N VAL A 292 -20.92 -1.86 -2.66
CA VAL A 292 -20.65 -2.85 -3.71
C VAL A 292 -21.94 -3.29 -4.41
N ARG A 293 -23.05 -3.47 -3.68
CA ARG A 293 -24.36 -3.74 -4.31
C ARG A 293 -24.84 -2.61 -5.21
N THR A 294 -24.56 -1.37 -4.81
CA THR A 294 -24.98 -0.17 -5.57
C THR A 294 -24.06 0.11 -6.76
N LEU A 295 -22.79 -0.29 -6.68
CA LEU A 295 -21.79 -0.14 -7.74
C LEU A 295 -21.73 -1.35 -8.69
N GLY A 296 -22.34 -2.47 -8.31
CA GLY A 296 -22.47 -3.68 -9.13
C GLY A 296 -23.49 -3.58 -10.27
N THR A 297 -24.13 -2.43 -10.48
CA THR A 297 -24.81 -2.12 -11.74
C THR A 297 -23.79 -1.57 -12.75
N PRO A 298 -23.36 -2.37 -13.75
CA PRO A 298 -22.56 -1.84 -14.84
C PRO A 298 -23.41 -0.75 -15.52
N HIS A 299 -22.85 0.44 -15.70
CA HIS A 299 -23.45 1.58 -16.42
C HIS A 299 -24.36 2.56 -15.67
N ALA A 300 -24.30 2.69 -14.35
CA ALA A 300 -24.75 3.96 -13.77
C ALA A 300 -23.62 5.00 -13.94
N PRO A 301 -23.70 5.96 -14.89
CA PRO A 301 -22.81 7.11 -14.82
C PRO A 301 -22.99 7.74 -13.45
N LEU A 302 -21.88 7.92 -12.74
CA LEU A 302 -21.86 8.68 -11.49
C LEU A 302 -22.38 10.08 -11.82
N LYS A 303 -23.68 10.32 -11.55
CA LYS A 303 -24.26 11.65 -11.69
C LYS A 303 -23.40 12.60 -10.86
N ARG A 304 -22.83 13.58 -11.53
CA ARG A 304 -22.18 14.74 -10.92
C ARG A 304 -23.14 15.27 -9.86
N ARG A 305 -22.70 15.34 -8.59
CA ARG A 305 -23.37 16.25 -7.67
C ARG A 305 -23.06 17.66 -8.19
N PRO A 306 -24.08 18.53 -8.32
CA PRO A 306 -23.90 19.91 -8.74
C PRO A 306 -22.98 20.67 -7.78
#